data_AF-A0A3D6DB51-F1
#
_entry.id   AF-A0A3D6DB51-F1
#
_cell.length_a   1.000
_cell.length_b   1.000
_cell.length_c   1.000
_cell.angle_alpha   90.00
_cell.angle_beta   90.00
_cell.angle_gamma   90.00
#
_symmetry.space_group_name_H-M   'P 1'
#
loop_
_entity.id
_entity.type
_entity.pdbx_description
1 polymer ?
#
loop_
_entity_poly.entity_id
_entity_poly.type
_entity_poly.pdbx_seq_one_letter_code
_entity_poly.pdbx_strand_id
1 'polypeptide(L)'
;MRILLILTVSTLLCSQILALNMEDIVALSKLPETLEESVDQLIAYIIQNKPAYDEVAAAGRLVYAKRALGEELPEKLFRAVCAQNFNEFLLELSRYRKKISLKNPKLLCIIFPKVEKELTACLSHPDSECVTKMKNLVLIEGFLKPAIDVDASASIEWTLENALRLSLVFDEIFGEFISSVFGDSWFEKFWESFETKIDDLEESDYPRVELLAKHLHGKGKLVELIGEYMRVKLMVTEFTGKAMLGTEDEVQGVIAELPSLLEQFDSLKTKKELLKDLLLTLFDVLNKRIETIKDIDSIRVETLPRILNISDPTLRKSYYDLLAKLSLENSGIFEKDRTEKTMNVPSTTVKWPWWIVFFAVAAVFTLPSVRYVFYRLFGLKKLQVKSLTHRIQKNPLNGELHLKLGQVYESLGKYEDAVREYSLAVKLMEKTPVDNEHMPKTRKTGVS
;
A
#
# COMPACT_ATOMS: atom_id res chain seq x y z
N MET A 1 56.45 26.49 29.28
CA MET A 1 55.80 25.35 29.96
C MET A 1 54.27 25.37 29.97
N ARG A 2 53.58 26.52 30.07
CA ARG A 2 52.10 26.56 30.08
C ARG A 2 51.41 26.14 28.76
N ILE A 3 52.01 26.42 27.60
CA ILE A 3 51.43 26.07 26.29
C ILE A 3 51.59 24.57 25.99
N LEU A 4 52.68 23.94 26.45
CA LEU A 4 52.88 22.49 26.31
C LEU A 4 51.86 21.71 27.14
N LEU A 5 51.49 22.22 28.33
CA LEU A 5 50.55 21.59 29.23
C LEU A 5 49.10 21.67 28.72
N ILE A 6 48.74 22.74 28.01
CA ILE A 6 47.42 22.90 27.36
C ILE A 6 47.31 22.01 26.13
N LEU A 7 48.38 21.84 25.34
CA LEU A 7 48.40 20.90 24.22
C LEU A 7 48.35 19.45 24.70
N THR A 8 49.07 19.08 25.76
CA THR A 8 48.97 17.72 26.32
C THR A 8 47.60 17.44 26.95
N VAL A 9 46.99 18.42 27.62
CA VAL A 9 45.63 18.26 28.17
C VAL A 9 44.58 18.22 27.04
N SER A 10 44.75 18.99 25.97
CA SER A 10 43.89 18.93 24.77
C SER A 10 44.02 17.63 23.98
N THR A 11 45.19 17.00 23.96
CA THR A 11 45.37 15.68 23.33
C THR A 11 44.97 14.52 24.24
N LEU A 12 45.06 14.68 25.57
CA LEU A 12 44.58 13.68 26.53
C LEU A 12 43.04 13.67 26.69
N LEU A 13 42.37 14.80 26.42
CA LEU A 13 40.90 14.86 26.39
C LEU A 13 40.28 14.25 25.11
N CYS A 14 41.10 13.89 24.11
CA CYS A 14 40.63 13.30 22.85
C CYS A 14 40.81 11.77 22.78
N SER A 15 41.31 11.12 23.84
CA SER A 15 41.53 9.66 23.86
C SER A 15 40.66 8.91 24.86
N GLN A 16 39.69 9.56 25.51
CA GLN A 16 38.57 8.85 26.12
C GLN A 16 37.45 8.80 25.11
N ILE A 17 37.59 7.90 24.12
CA ILE A 17 36.40 7.26 23.55
C ILE A 17 35.74 6.64 24.77
N LEU A 18 34.68 7.27 25.28
CA LEU A 18 33.87 6.69 26.33
C LEU A 18 33.51 5.31 25.80
N ALA A 19 34.01 4.25 26.43
CA ALA A 19 33.74 2.89 25.98
C ALA A 19 32.25 2.64 26.22
N LEU A 20 31.44 3.02 25.23
CA LEU A 20 29.99 2.88 25.28
C LEU A 20 29.68 1.40 25.38
N ASN A 21 28.81 1.04 26.32
CA ASN A 21 28.36 -0.32 26.42
C ASN A 21 27.35 -0.61 25.31
N MET A 22 27.03 -1.88 25.08
CA MET A 22 26.06 -2.27 24.04
C MET A 22 24.69 -1.61 24.20
N GLU A 23 24.27 -1.36 25.44
CA GLU A 23 23.01 -0.64 25.72
C GLU A 23 23.05 0.81 25.23
N ASP A 24 24.18 1.50 25.42
CA ASP A 24 24.35 2.88 24.98
C ASP A 24 24.38 2.97 23.45
N ILE A 25 25.04 2.01 22.79
CA ILE A 25 25.05 1.90 21.33
C ILE A 25 23.63 1.68 20.80
N VAL A 26 22.86 0.79 21.43
CA VAL A 26 21.45 0.58 21.06
C VAL A 26 20.61 1.83 21.36
N ALA A 27 20.90 2.57 22.43
CA ALA A 27 20.21 3.82 22.75
C ALA A 27 20.46 4.89 21.68
N LEU A 28 21.70 5.05 21.20
CA LEU A 28 22.02 5.94 20.07
C LEU A 28 21.24 5.57 18.80
N SER A 29 21.02 4.29 18.56
CA SER A 29 20.22 3.85 17.40
C SER A 29 18.73 4.21 17.49
N LYS A 30 18.25 4.78 18.61
CA LYS A 30 16.83 5.13 18.78
C LYS A 30 16.43 6.43 18.10
N LEU A 31 17.40 7.27 17.75
CA LEU A 31 17.16 8.51 17.01
C LEU A 31 17.68 8.36 15.57
N PRO A 32 16.93 8.82 14.56
CA PRO A 32 17.40 8.82 13.18
C PRO A 32 18.74 9.55 12.99
N GLU A 33 18.94 10.68 13.69
CA GLU A 33 20.13 11.52 13.51
C GLU A 33 21.41 10.86 14.01
N THR A 34 21.33 10.04 15.06
CA THR A 34 22.47 9.36 15.70
C THR A 34 22.61 7.90 15.26
N LEU A 35 21.83 7.44 14.27
CA LEU A 35 21.87 6.04 13.85
C LEU A 35 23.21 5.66 13.20
N GLU A 36 23.74 6.49 12.31
CA GLU A 36 25.05 6.23 11.70
C GLU A 36 26.18 6.24 12.74
N GLU A 37 26.11 7.16 13.71
CA GLU A 37 27.02 7.16 14.86
C GLU A 37 26.92 5.86 15.65
N SER A 38 25.71 5.33 15.87
CA SER A 38 25.55 4.04 16.55
C SER A 38 26.19 2.87 15.78
N VAL A 39 26.21 2.92 14.45
CA VAL A 39 26.89 1.92 13.60
C VAL A 39 28.39 2.02 13.77
N ASP A 40 28.94 3.23 13.74
CA ASP A 40 30.38 3.47 13.91
C ASP A 40 30.85 3.03 15.31
N GLN A 41 30.08 3.35 16.35
CA GLN A 41 30.36 2.95 17.73
C GLN A 41 30.24 1.43 17.91
N LEU A 42 29.29 0.78 17.23
CA LEU A 42 29.18 -0.69 17.23
C LEU A 42 30.44 -1.34 16.63
N ILE A 43 30.93 -0.82 15.50
CA ILE A 43 32.15 -1.32 14.85
C ILE A 43 33.35 -1.09 15.77
N ALA A 44 33.48 0.09 16.37
CA ALA A 44 34.55 0.41 17.31
C ALA A 44 34.55 -0.53 18.53
N TYR A 45 33.38 -0.80 19.11
CA TYR A 45 33.22 -1.71 20.25
C TYR A 45 33.67 -3.14 19.91
N ILE A 46 33.30 -3.63 18.73
CA ILE A 46 33.69 -4.98 18.26
C ILE A 46 35.21 -5.08 18.13
N ILE A 47 35.85 -4.04 17.58
CA ILE A 47 37.30 -3.97 17.39
C ILE A 47 38.03 -3.93 18.73
N GLN A 48 37.54 -3.11 19.67
CA GLN A 48 38.22 -2.86 20.95
C GLN A 48 38.06 -4.00 21.96
N ASN A 49 36.84 -4.53 22.10
CA ASN A 49 36.50 -5.43 23.22
C ASN A 49 36.53 -6.92 22.85
N LYS A 50 36.57 -7.27 21.55
CA LYS A 50 36.47 -8.66 21.04
C LYS A 50 35.41 -9.50 21.80
N PRO A 51 34.18 -8.98 21.97
CA PRO A 51 33.11 -9.59 22.78
C PRO A 51 32.61 -10.92 22.20
N ALA A 52 31.81 -11.66 22.98
CA ALA A 52 31.18 -12.89 22.51
C ALA A 52 30.19 -12.61 21.37
N TYR A 53 30.06 -13.56 20.44
CA TYR A 53 29.23 -13.38 19.23
C TYR A 53 27.77 -13.05 19.56
N ASP A 54 27.17 -13.73 20.54
CA ASP A 54 25.75 -13.57 20.87
C ASP A 54 25.42 -12.18 21.42
N GLU A 55 26.35 -11.57 22.16
CA GLU A 55 26.22 -10.23 22.75
C GLU A 55 26.13 -9.15 21.67
N VAL A 56 26.97 -9.26 20.64
CA VAL A 56 27.00 -8.31 19.52
C VAL A 56 25.92 -8.60 18.48
N ALA A 57 25.60 -9.89 18.25
CA ALA A 57 24.72 -10.27 17.16
C ALA A 57 23.32 -9.69 17.32
N ALA A 58 22.78 -9.62 18.55
CA ALA A 58 21.47 -9.03 18.81
C ALA A 58 21.46 -7.52 18.53
N ALA A 59 22.41 -6.78 19.12
CA ALA A 59 22.53 -5.33 18.93
C ALA A 59 22.82 -4.98 17.46
N GLY A 60 23.73 -5.72 16.82
CA GLY A 60 24.04 -5.56 15.40
C GLY A 60 22.85 -5.81 14.51
N ARG A 61 22.13 -6.93 14.69
CA ARG A 61 20.91 -7.19 13.91
C ARG A 61 19.90 -6.05 14.01
N LEU A 62 19.70 -5.51 15.21
CA LEU A 62 18.77 -4.40 15.44
C LEU A 62 19.23 -3.10 14.78
N VAL A 63 20.48 -2.70 15.00
CA VAL A 63 21.04 -1.43 14.46
C VAL A 63 21.07 -1.46 12.92
N TYR A 64 21.56 -2.55 12.33
CA TYR A 64 21.61 -2.68 10.87
C TYR A 64 20.20 -2.85 10.25
N ALA A 65 19.25 -3.48 10.95
CA ALA A 65 17.86 -3.53 10.49
C ALA A 65 17.25 -2.14 10.38
N LYS A 66 17.49 -1.27 11.38
CA LYS A 66 17.06 0.14 11.33
C LYS A 66 17.72 0.86 10.17
N ARG A 67 19.04 0.74 10.03
CA ARG A 67 19.78 1.41 8.95
C ARG A 67 19.23 1.06 7.56
N ALA A 68 19.02 -0.24 7.30
CA ALA A 68 18.48 -0.71 6.03
C ALA A 68 17.05 -0.18 5.77
N LEU A 69 16.21 -0.09 6.80
CA LEU A 69 14.87 0.47 6.66
C LEU A 69 14.86 1.99 6.49
N GLY A 70 15.87 2.70 6.99
CA GLY A 70 15.99 4.15 6.83
C GLY A 70 16.18 4.61 5.40
N GLU A 71 16.74 3.77 4.53
CA GLU A 71 16.86 4.06 3.09
C GLU A 71 15.54 3.88 2.33
N GLU A 72 14.56 3.17 2.91
CA GLU A 72 13.33 2.75 2.21
C GLU A 72 12.05 3.37 2.81
N LEU A 73 12.04 3.69 4.11
CA LEU A 73 10.87 4.22 4.80
C LEU A 73 10.80 5.76 4.78
N PRO A 74 9.59 6.33 4.68
CA PRO A 74 9.36 7.76 4.92
C PRO A 74 9.81 8.19 6.33
N GLU A 75 10.26 9.44 6.45
CA GLU A 75 10.89 9.97 7.68
C GLU A 75 10.09 9.69 8.97
N LYS A 76 8.77 9.92 8.97
CA LYS A 76 7.92 9.71 10.15
C LYS A 76 7.81 8.25 10.57
N LEU A 77 7.64 7.34 9.60
CA LEU A 77 7.62 5.90 9.83
C LEU A 77 8.98 5.41 10.32
N PHE A 78 10.04 5.93 9.71
CA PHE A 78 11.40 5.61 10.10
C PHE A 78 11.71 6.06 11.53
N ARG A 79 11.24 7.23 11.94
CA ARG A 79 11.37 7.72 13.32
C ARG A 79 10.72 6.76 14.33
N ALA A 80 9.52 6.25 14.04
CA ALA A 80 8.85 5.26 14.88
C ALA A 80 9.63 3.92 14.94
N VAL A 81 10.20 3.50 13.81
CA VAL A 81 11.10 2.32 13.71
C VAL A 81 12.36 2.50 14.56
N CYS A 82 13.05 3.63 14.45
CA CYS A 82 14.22 3.94 15.28
C CYS A 82 13.85 3.91 16.77
N ALA A 83 12.76 4.57 17.15
CA ALA A 83 12.25 4.60 18.51
C ALA A 83 11.78 3.23 19.03
N GLN A 84 11.64 2.22 18.17
CA GLN A 84 11.09 0.90 18.48
C GLN A 84 9.67 1.00 19.07
N ASN A 85 8.90 2.02 18.64
CA ASN A 85 7.52 2.24 19.09
C ASN A 85 6.54 1.70 18.04
N PHE A 86 6.04 0.49 18.27
CA PHE A 86 5.14 -0.19 17.34
C PHE A 86 3.78 0.52 17.20
N ASN A 87 3.24 1.05 18.29
CA ASN A 87 1.96 1.79 18.25
C ASN A 87 2.08 3.08 17.43
N GLU A 88 3.16 3.83 17.60
CA GLU A 88 3.44 5.01 16.78
C GLU A 88 3.63 4.63 15.31
N PHE A 89 4.31 3.51 15.05
CA PHE A 89 4.50 3.00 13.69
C PHE A 89 3.16 2.68 13.01
N LEU A 90 2.24 1.98 13.70
CA LEU A 90 0.89 1.71 13.18
C LEU A 90 0.09 2.98 12.94
N LEU A 91 0.20 3.97 13.84
CA LEU A 91 -0.44 5.27 13.68
C LEU A 91 0.08 6.01 12.45
N GLU A 92 1.39 6.06 12.26
CA GLU A 92 1.99 6.70 11.08
C GLU A 92 1.67 5.94 9.79
N LEU A 93 1.54 4.61 9.83
CA LEU A 93 1.06 3.83 8.68
C LEU A 93 -0.37 4.23 8.29
N SER A 94 -1.25 4.37 9.29
CA SER A 94 -2.64 4.80 9.07
C SER A 94 -2.74 6.21 8.47
N ARG A 95 -1.76 7.09 8.78
CA ARG A 95 -1.66 8.45 8.21
C ARG A 95 -1.10 8.42 6.78
N TYR A 96 -0.19 7.50 6.49
CA TYR A 96 0.47 7.39 5.20
C TYR A 96 -0.46 6.86 4.09
N ARG A 97 -1.32 5.87 4.41
CA ARG A 97 -2.38 5.28 3.53
C ARG A 97 -1.92 4.75 2.16
N LYS A 98 -0.63 4.60 1.92
CA LYS A 98 -0.08 4.07 0.65
C LYS A 98 0.69 2.79 0.91
N LYS A 99 0.69 1.89 -0.08
CA LYS A 99 1.51 0.68 -0.04
C LYS A 99 2.99 1.05 -0.05
N ILE A 100 3.76 0.32 0.74
CA ILE A 100 5.21 0.46 0.92
C ILE A 100 5.83 -0.88 0.54
N SER A 101 6.65 -0.85 -0.51
CA SER A 101 7.42 -2.00 -0.95
C SER A 101 8.80 -1.97 -0.29
N LEU A 102 9.05 -2.91 0.61
CA LEU A 102 10.36 -3.06 1.27
C LEU A 102 11.13 -4.21 0.63
N LYS A 103 12.45 -4.06 0.47
CA LYS A 103 13.31 -5.16 -0.02
C LYS A 103 13.29 -6.36 0.92
N ASN A 104 13.17 -6.11 2.23
CA ASN A 104 13.09 -7.13 3.25
C ASN A 104 12.14 -6.73 4.39
N PRO A 105 10.83 -6.99 4.27
CA PRO A 105 9.84 -6.65 5.31
C PRO A 105 10.11 -7.33 6.65
N LYS A 106 10.79 -8.48 6.66
CA LYS A 106 11.10 -9.23 7.90
C LYS A 106 12.03 -8.48 8.85
N LEU A 107 12.72 -7.44 8.37
CA LEU A 107 13.51 -6.55 9.23
C LEU A 107 12.63 -5.87 10.30
N LEU A 108 11.37 -5.58 9.98
CA LEU A 108 10.42 -5.03 10.94
C LEU A 108 10.16 -6.00 12.10
N CYS A 109 10.21 -7.32 11.88
CA CYS A 109 10.07 -8.32 12.96
C CYS A 109 11.28 -8.35 13.89
N ILE A 110 12.47 -7.95 13.42
CA ILE A 110 13.67 -7.82 14.28
C ILE A 110 13.49 -6.63 15.24
N ILE A 111 12.95 -5.53 14.73
CA ILE A 111 12.70 -4.30 15.51
C ILE A 111 11.48 -4.43 16.41
N PHE A 112 10.43 -5.07 15.91
CA PHE A 112 9.17 -5.30 16.61
C PHE A 112 8.95 -6.82 16.77
N PRO A 113 9.60 -7.47 17.74
CA PRO A 113 9.54 -8.92 17.90
C PRO A 113 8.18 -9.44 18.38
N LYS A 114 7.31 -8.56 18.91
CA LYS A 114 5.99 -8.93 19.46
C LYS A 114 4.86 -8.87 18.45
N VAL A 115 5.11 -8.41 17.21
CA VAL A 115 4.05 -8.16 16.21
C VAL A 115 3.21 -9.39 15.94
N GLU A 116 3.83 -10.55 15.78
CA GLU A 116 3.11 -11.80 15.50
C GLU A 116 2.19 -12.19 16.67
N LYS A 117 2.67 -12.05 17.91
CA LYS A 117 1.87 -12.32 19.11
C LYS A 117 0.69 -11.34 19.24
N GLU A 118 0.93 -10.06 19.01
CA GLU A 118 -0.10 -9.02 19.08
C GLU A 118 -1.14 -9.16 17.95
N LEU A 119 -0.70 -9.50 16.74
CA LEU A 119 -1.57 -9.77 15.60
C LEU A 119 -2.46 -10.99 15.87
N THR A 120 -1.88 -12.11 16.34
CA THR A 120 -2.66 -13.30 16.70
C THR A 120 -3.66 -13.01 17.82
N ALA A 121 -3.25 -12.26 18.85
CA ALA A 121 -4.17 -11.85 19.91
C ALA A 121 -5.34 -11.00 19.37
N CYS A 122 -5.06 -10.08 18.45
CA CYS A 122 -6.05 -9.25 17.76
C CYS A 122 -7.06 -10.08 16.96
N LEU A 123 -6.59 -11.09 16.23
CA LEU A 123 -7.44 -11.90 15.36
C LEU A 123 -8.29 -12.90 16.16
N SER A 124 -7.77 -13.39 17.28
CA SER A 124 -8.51 -14.29 18.19
C SER A 124 -9.51 -13.57 19.09
N HIS A 125 -9.22 -12.32 19.48
CA HIS A 125 -10.08 -11.48 20.32
C HIS A 125 -10.20 -10.07 19.70
N PRO A 126 -10.88 -9.95 18.55
CA PRO A 126 -10.98 -8.69 17.84
C PRO A 126 -11.76 -7.64 18.64
N ASP A 127 -11.25 -6.41 18.59
CA ASP A 127 -11.91 -5.22 19.09
C ASP A 127 -11.66 -4.05 18.13
N SER A 128 -12.43 -2.97 18.28
CA SER A 128 -12.39 -1.86 17.34
C SER A 128 -11.04 -1.13 17.32
N GLU A 129 -10.36 -1.03 18.46
CA GLU A 129 -9.07 -0.36 18.55
C GLU A 129 -7.99 -1.21 17.88
N CYS A 130 -7.94 -2.50 18.21
CA CYS A 130 -6.94 -3.41 17.68
C CYS A 130 -7.08 -3.58 16.16
N VAL A 131 -8.29 -3.84 15.66
CA VAL A 131 -8.53 -4.03 14.22
C VAL A 131 -8.18 -2.76 13.44
N THR A 132 -8.56 -1.58 13.94
CA THR A 132 -8.28 -0.30 13.29
C THR A 132 -6.78 -0.03 13.14
N LYS A 133 -5.98 -0.44 14.13
CA LYS A 133 -4.52 -0.28 14.10
C LYS A 133 -3.86 -1.35 13.24
N MET A 134 -4.15 -2.62 13.52
CA MET A 134 -3.47 -3.78 12.93
C MET A 134 -3.74 -3.94 11.43
N LYS A 135 -4.93 -3.55 10.94
CA LYS A 135 -5.23 -3.66 9.51
C LYS A 135 -4.22 -2.91 8.63
N ASN A 136 -3.62 -1.82 9.12
CA ASN A 136 -2.66 -1.02 8.37
C ASN A 136 -1.32 -1.75 8.11
N LEU A 137 -1.06 -2.88 8.77
CA LEU A 137 0.09 -3.73 8.46
C LEU A 137 0.07 -4.25 7.02
N VAL A 138 -1.12 -4.35 6.40
CA VAL A 138 -1.25 -4.74 4.99
C VAL A 138 -0.61 -3.73 4.03
N LEU A 139 -0.42 -2.48 4.47
CA LEU A 139 0.25 -1.46 3.67
C LEU A 139 1.74 -1.77 3.47
N ILE A 140 2.35 -2.64 4.28
CA ILE A 140 3.70 -3.16 4.02
C ILE A 140 3.58 -4.42 3.16
N GLU A 141 3.99 -4.31 1.89
CA GLU A 141 3.87 -5.41 0.93
C GLU A 141 4.66 -6.64 1.39
N GLY A 142 4.00 -7.79 1.38
CA GLY A 142 4.62 -9.08 1.74
C GLY A 142 5.01 -9.21 3.22
N PHE A 143 4.55 -8.30 4.09
CA PHE A 143 4.78 -8.40 5.53
C PHE A 143 3.88 -9.44 6.18
N LEU A 144 2.58 -9.37 5.90
CA LEU A 144 1.60 -10.33 6.41
C LEU A 144 1.77 -11.67 5.71
N LYS A 145 1.50 -12.73 6.46
CA LYS A 145 1.47 -14.11 5.98
C LYS A 145 0.12 -14.73 6.36
N PRO A 146 -0.30 -15.79 5.66
CA PRO A 146 -1.47 -16.55 6.07
C PRO A 146 -1.31 -17.02 7.52
N ALA A 147 -2.30 -16.71 8.35
CA ALA A 147 -2.35 -17.12 9.75
C ALA A 147 -2.86 -18.56 9.83
N ILE A 148 -1.96 -19.53 9.59
CA ILE A 148 -2.30 -20.96 9.49
C ILE A 148 -2.95 -21.49 10.78
N ASP A 149 -2.57 -20.95 11.95
CA ASP A 149 -2.99 -21.45 13.26
C ASP A 149 -4.08 -20.61 13.94
N VAL A 150 -4.62 -19.59 13.27
CA VAL A 150 -5.64 -18.71 13.85
C VAL A 150 -7.01 -19.06 13.29
N ASP A 151 -7.95 -19.39 14.19
CA ASP A 151 -9.34 -19.62 13.80
C ASP A 151 -9.99 -18.32 13.34
N ALA A 152 -10.45 -18.31 12.08
CA ALA A 152 -11.16 -17.20 11.48
C ALA A 152 -12.53 -16.94 12.13
N SER A 153 -13.10 -17.92 12.83
CA SER A 153 -14.48 -17.86 13.35
C SER A 153 -14.71 -16.66 14.29
N ALA A 154 -13.77 -16.39 15.20
CA ALA A 154 -13.87 -15.23 16.10
C ALA A 154 -13.84 -13.89 15.34
N SER A 155 -12.96 -13.78 14.33
CA SER A 155 -12.89 -12.60 13.46
C SER A 155 -14.15 -12.42 12.62
N ILE A 156 -14.72 -13.50 12.09
CA ILE A 156 -15.99 -13.48 11.35
C ILE A 156 -17.13 -13.04 12.27
N GLU A 157 -17.29 -13.69 13.42
CA GLU A 157 -18.37 -13.43 14.37
C GLU A 157 -18.37 -11.97 14.84
N TRP A 158 -17.22 -11.48 15.29
CA TRP A 158 -17.11 -10.08 15.71
C TRP A 158 -17.37 -9.10 14.56
N THR A 159 -16.90 -9.42 13.34
CA THR A 159 -17.16 -8.57 12.18
C THR A 159 -18.64 -8.55 11.85
N LEU A 160 -19.35 -9.69 11.92
CA LEU A 160 -20.80 -9.78 11.72
C LEU A 160 -21.57 -8.90 12.71
N GLU A 161 -21.23 -8.98 13.99
CA GLU A 161 -21.88 -8.19 15.05
C GLU A 161 -21.67 -6.68 14.89
N ASN A 162 -20.57 -6.27 14.26
CA ASN A 162 -20.17 -4.88 14.16
C ASN A 162 -20.28 -4.28 12.77
N ALA A 163 -20.56 -5.08 11.73
CA ALA A 163 -20.51 -4.70 10.32
C ALA A 163 -21.25 -3.39 10.03
N LEU A 164 -22.50 -3.28 10.48
CA LEU A 164 -23.33 -2.09 10.28
C LEU A 164 -22.90 -0.92 11.17
N ARG A 165 -22.59 -1.19 12.44
CA ARG A 165 -22.25 -0.16 13.43
C ARG A 165 -20.91 0.52 13.15
N LEU A 166 -19.92 -0.25 12.71
CA LEU A 166 -18.53 0.16 12.49
C LEU A 166 -18.16 0.08 11.00
N SER A 167 -19.09 0.35 10.10
CA SER A 167 -18.89 0.25 8.63
C SER A 167 -17.66 0.99 8.09
N LEU A 168 -17.22 2.07 8.74
CA LEU A 168 -15.99 2.80 8.37
C LEU A 168 -14.68 2.06 8.72
N VAL A 169 -14.72 1.11 9.67
CA VAL A 169 -13.57 0.27 10.01
C VAL A 169 -13.33 -0.77 8.92
N PHE A 170 -14.40 -1.26 8.30
CA PHE A 170 -14.42 -2.28 7.26
C PHE A 170 -14.26 -1.67 5.86
N ASP A 171 -13.16 -0.94 5.68
CA ASP A 171 -12.76 -0.34 4.41
C ASP A 171 -11.93 -1.30 3.54
N GLU A 172 -11.51 -0.83 2.37
CA GLU A 172 -10.64 -1.58 1.45
C GLU A 172 -9.37 -2.11 2.13
N ILE A 173 -8.77 -1.33 3.04
CA ILE A 173 -7.57 -1.75 3.79
C ILE A 173 -7.90 -2.95 4.69
N PHE A 174 -9.06 -2.95 5.34
CA PHE A 174 -9.50 -4.11 6.11
C PHE A 174 -9.74 -5.33 5.21
N GLY A 175 -10.35 -5.16 4.03
CA GLY A 175 -10.52 -6.24 3.06
C GLY A 175 -9.19 -6.87 2.64
N GLU A 176 -8.21 -6.05 2.23
CA GLU A 176 -6.87 -6.55 1.88
C GLU A 176 -6.18 -7.24 3.07
N PHE A 177 -6.34 -6.69 4.28
CA PHE A 177 -5.77 -7.25 5.51
C PHE A 177 -6.31 -8.65 5.77
N ILE A 178 -7.63 -8.82 5.72
CA ILE A 178 -8.29 -10.11 5.91
C ILE A 178 -7.90 -11.11 4.82
N SER A 179 -7.87 -10.69 3.55
CA SER A 179 -7.42 -11.55 2.44
C SER A 179 -5.97 -12.01 2.65
N SER A 180 -5.09 -11.13 3.13
CA SER A 180 -3.69 -11.46 3.39
C SER A 180 -3.49 -12.46 4.55
N VAL A 181 -4.38 -12.43 5.54
CA VAL A 181 -4.28 -13.22 6.78
C VAL A 181 -5.06 -14.53 6.69
N PHE A 182 -6.32 -14.49 6.26
CA PHE A 182 -7.22 -15.65 6.22
C PHE A 182 -7.50 -16.17 4.80
N GLY A 183 -7.12 -15.42 3.77
CA GLY A 183 -7.44 -15.74 2.38
C GLY A 183 -8.90 -15.44 2.01
N ASP A 184 -9.19 -15.52 0.72
CA ASP A 184 -10.48 -15.08 0.18
C ASP A 184 -11.68 -15.94 0.62
N SER A 185 -11.44 -17.17 1.08
CA SER A 185 -12.49 -18.04 1.65
C SER A 185 -13.18 -17.45 2.88
N TRP A 186 -12.54 -16.48 3.55
CA TRP A 186 -13.12 -15.76 4.67
C TRP A 186 -14.37 -14.98 4.26
N PHE A 187 -14.34 -14.32 3.09
CA PHE A 187 -15.44 -13.49 2.61
C PHE A 187 -16.69 -14.32 2.34
N GLU A 188 -16.54 -15.51 1.75
CA GLU A 188 -17.66 -16.41 1.45
C GLU A 188 -18.40 -16.80 2.74
N LYS A 189 -17.65 -17.22 3.78
CA LYS A 189 -18.22 -17.57 5.09
C LYS A 189 -18.87 -16.39 5.79
N PHE A 190 -18.24 -15.21 5.70
CA PHE A 190 -18.80 -13.99 6.27
C PHE A 190 -20.14 -13.66 5.61
N TRP A 191 -20.24 -13.64 4.29
CA TRP A 191 -21.48 -13.28 3.59
C TRP A 191 -22.58 -14.33 3.76
N GLU A 192 -22.24 -15.62 3.76
CA GLU A 192 -23.20 -16.69 4.09
C GLU A 192 -23.81 -16.46 5.49
N SER A 193 -22.95 -16.18 6.48
CA SER A 193 -23.40 -15.92 7.85
C SER A 193 -24.18 -14.59 7.97
N PHE A 194 -23.76 -13.56 7.23
CA PHE A 194 -24.41 -12.25 7.24
C PHE A 194 -25.84 -12.34 6.72
N GLU A 195 -26.07 -13.06 5.61
CA GLU A 195 -27.42 -13.25 5.06
C GLU A 195 -28.34 -14.03 6.01
N THR A 196 -27.81 -14.99 6.77
CA THR A 196 -28.62 -15.79 7.70
C THR A 196 -29.01 -15.07 8.99
N LYS A 197 -28.21 -14.10 9.44
CA LYS A 197 -28.43 -13.41 10.73
C LYS A 197 -29.27 -12.14 10.61
N ILE A 198 -29.47 -11.63 9.40
CA ILE A 198 -30.00 -10.29 9.17
C ILE A 198 -31.50 -10.31 8.89
N ASP A 199 -32.26 -10.70 9.91
CA ASP A 199 -33.71 -10.89 9.76
C ASP A 199 -34.48 -9.56 9.59
N ASP A 200 -33.97 -8.43 10.10
CA ASP A 200 -34.65 -7.13 10.08
C ASP A 200 -33.76 -5.97 9.61
N LEU A 201 -33.40 -6.00 8.34
CA LEU A 201 -32.68 -4.90 7.69
C LEU A 201 -33.62 -3.71 7.43
N GLU A 202 -33.27 -2.53 7.96
CA GLU A 202 -33.97 -1.27 7.69
C GLU A 202 -33.38 -0.56 6.48
N GLU A 203 -34.19 0.25 5.77
CA GLU A 203 -33.72 0.99 4.58
C GLU A 203 -32.55 1.94 4.89
N SER A 204 -32.45 2.39 6.15
CA SER A 204 -31.36 3.25 6.61
C SER A 204 -29.99 2.52 6.66
N ASP A 205 -29.99 1.19 6.69
CA ASP A 205 -28.78 0.36 6.72
C ASP A 205 -28.28 -0.02 5.31
N TYR A 206 -29.12 0.08 4.28
CA TYR A 206 -28.77 -0.33 2.91
C TYR A 206 -27.48 0.31 2.38
N PRO A 207 -27.22 1.62 2.59
CA PRO A 207 -25.95 2.23 2.18
C PRO A 207 -24.74 1.63 2.90
N ARG A 208 -24.90 1.17 4.15
CA ARG A 208 -23.82 0.54 4.92
C ARG A 208 -23.54 -0.86 4.38
N VAL A 209 -24.57 -1.61 4.03
CA VAL A 209 -24.42 -2.92 3.39
C VAL A 209 -23.75 -2.79 2.02
N GLU A 210 -24.14 -1.82 1.21
CA GLU A 210 -23.50 -1.53 -0.09
C GLU A 210 -22.01 -1.19 0.09
N LEU A 211 -21.68 -0.37 1.09
CA LEU A 211 -20.29 -0.02 1.42
C LEU A 211 -19.47 -1.25 1.83
N LEU A 212 -20.04 -2.11 2.67
CA LEU A 212 -19.42 -3.37 3.08
C LEU A 212 -19.23 -4.31 1.89
N ALA A 213 -20.25 -4.45 1.03
CA ALA A 213 -20.18 -5.29 -0.16
C ALA A 213 -19.06 -4.83 -1.10
N LYS A 214 -18.90 -3.52 -1.27
CA LYS A 214 -17.81 -2.96 -2.07
C LYS A 214 -16.42 -3.34 -1.51
N HIS A 215 -16.21 -3.22 -0.20
CA HIS A 215 -14.89 -3.43 0.41
C HIS A 215 -14.58 -4.89 0.76
N LEU A 216 -15.60 -5.70 1.02
CA LEU A 216 -15.47 -7.10 1.47
C LEU A 216 -15.95 -8.10 0.42
N HIS A 217 -15.90 -7.70 -0.86
CA HIS A 217 -16.23 -8.54 -2.01
C HIS A 217 -17.61 -9.22 -1.88
N GLY A 218 -18.61 -8.44 -1.48
CA GLY A 218 -19.98 -8.91 -1.23
C GLY A 218 -20.60 -9.61 -2.43
N LYS A 219 -21.15 -10.79 -2.13
CA LYS A 219 -21.89 -11.63 -3.08
C LYS A 219 -23.08 -12.24 -2.34
N GLY A 220 -24.08 -12.62 -3.11
CA GLY A 220 -25.29 -13.25 -2.58
C GLY A 220 -26.54 -12.43 -2.91
N LYS A 221 -27.68 -13.04 -2.61
CA LYS A 221 -28.99 -12.52 -2.99
C LYS A 221 -29.28 -11.20 -2.27
N LEU A 222 -28.87 -11.05 -1.02
CA LEU A 222 -29.10 -9.83 -0.26
C LEU A 222 -28.34 -8.65 -0.85
N VAL A 223 -27.06 -8.86 -1.19
CA VAL A 223 -26.19 -7.85 -1.80
C VAL A 223 -26.75 -7.42 -3.16
N GLU A 224 -27.22 -8.36 -3.97
CA GLU A 224 -27.85 -8.07 -5.26
C GLU A 224 -29.11 -7.20 -5.11
N LEU A 225 -30.01 -7.57 -4.18
CA LEU A 225 -31.25 -6.83 -3.91
C LEU A 225 -30.99 -5.41 -3.40
N ILE A 226 -30.01 -5.25 -2.50
CA ILE A 226 -29.61 -3.93 -2.00
C ILE A 226 -28.93 -3.11 -3.11
N GLY A 227 -28.09 -3.73 -3.94
CA GLY A 227 -27.47 -3.07 -5.08
C GLY A 227 -28.49 -2.60 -6.13
N GLU A 228 -29.57 -3.34 -6.35
CA GLU A 228 -30.72 -2.88 -7.16
C GLU A 228 -31.38 -1.65 -6.54
N TYR A 229 -31.70 -1.69 -5.25
CA TYR A 229 -32.26 -0.55 -4.54
C TYR A 229 -31.36 0.69 -4.63
N MET A 230 -30.05 0.53 -4.39
CA MET A 230 -29.09 1.64 -4.39
C MET A 230 -28.93 2.26 -5.78
N ARG A 231 -29.00 1.46 -6.85
CA ARG A 231 -29.05 1.97 -8.23
C ARG A 231 -30.30 2.82 -8.48
N VAL A 232 -31.48 2.32 -8.09
CA VAL A 232 -32.73 3.09 -8.24
C VAL A 232 -32.66 4.39 -7.43
N LYS A 233 -32.23 4.33 -6.17
CA LYS A 233 -32.03 5.51 -5.32
C LYS A 233 -31.10 6.55 -5.94
N LEU A 234 -29.99 6.12 -6.55
CA LEU A 234 -29.05 7.00 -7.21
C LEU A 234 -29.70 7.69 -8.42
N MET A 235 -30.44 6.95 -9.26
CA MET A 235 -31.19 7.54 -10.38
C MET A 235 -32.23 8.56 -9.91
N VAL A 236 -33.01 8.26 -8.86
CA VAL A 236 -33.97 9.22 -8.28
C VAL A 236 -33.27 10.50 -7.84
N THR A 237 -32.11 10.37 -7.18
CA THR A 237 -31.34 11.51 -6.69
C THR A 237 -30.78 12.36 -7.84
N GLU A 238 -30.23 11.70 -8.87
CA GLU A 238 -29.73 12.36 -10.07
C GLU A 238 -30.85 13.09 -10.82
N PHE A 239 -32.00 12.43 -11.00
CA PHE A 239 -33.18 13.01 -11.65
C PHE A 239 -33.72 14.18 -10.85
N THR A 240 -33.73 14.09 -9.52
CA THR A 240 -34.13 15.20 -8.66
C THR A 240 -33.20 16.39 -8.83
N GLY A 241 -31.88 16.16 -8.89
CA GLY A 241 -30.90 17.19 -9.17
C GLY A 241 -31.12 17.88 -10.52
N LYS A 242 -31.31 17.09 -11.59
CA LYS A 242 -31.63 17.58 -12.94
C LYS A 242 -32.96 18.35 -12.97
N ALA A 243 -33.99 17.87 -12.27
CA ALA A 243 -35.28 18.54 -12.18
C ALA A 243 -35.20 19.89 -11.43
N MET A 244 -34.34 19.98 -10.40
CA MET A 244 -34.16 21.21 -9.63
C MET A 244 -33.32 22.27 -10.36
N LEU A 245 -32.18 21.86 -10.93
CA LEU A 245 -31.12 22.78 -11.38
C LEU A 245 -30.77 22.64 -12.86
N GLY A 246 -31.28 21.62 -13.54
CA GLY A 246 -30.95 21.30 -14.92
C GLY A 246 -31.62 22.22 -15.95
N THR A 247 -31.13 22.05 -17.17
CA THR A 247 -31.69 22.64 -18.40
C THR A 247 -33.05 22.03 -18.74
N GLU A 248 -33.80 22.67 -19.63
CA GLU A 248 -35.11 22.17 -20.09
C GLU A 248 -34.97 20.79 -20.76
N ASP A 249 -33.95 20.60 -21.59
CA ASP A 249 -33.63 19.30 -22.21
C ASP A 249 -33.35 18.20 -21.17
N GLU A 250 -32.65 18.52 -20.08
CA GLU A 250 -32.39 17.56 -18.99
C GLU A 250 -33.68 17.21 -18.24
N VAL A 251 -34.57 18.17 -18.02
CA VAL A 251 -35.89 17.94 -17.41
C VAL A 251 -36.75 17.05 -18.33
N GLN A 252 -36.73 17.30 -19.64
CA GLN A 252 -37.38 16.47 -20.64
C GLN A 252 -36.86 15.03 -20.60
N GLY A 253 -35.54 14.85 -20.54
CA GLY A 253 -34.90 13.54 -20.40
C GLY A 253 -35.35 12.82 -19.13
N VAL A 254 -35.39 13.50 -17.99
CA VAL A 254 -35.90 12.95 -16.73
C VAL A 254 -37.34 12.47 -16.89
N ILE A 255 -38.22 13.29 -17.47
CA ILE A 255 -39.62 12.93 -17.68
C ILE A 255 -39.73 11.69 -18.59
N ALA A 256 -38.93 11.61 -19.65
CA ALA A 256 -38.93 10.47 -20.57
C ALA A 256 -38.51 9.16 -19.89
N GLU A 257 -37.60 9.21 -18.92
CA GLU A 257 -37.09 8.05 -18.21
C GLU A 257 -37.92 7.66 -16.96
N LEU A 258 -38.83 8.52 -16.49
CA LEU A 258 -39.72 8.25 -15.33
C LEU A 258 -40.45 6.90 -15.40
N PRO A 259 -41.05 6.46 -16.53
CA PRO A 259 -41.76 5.19 -16.58
C PRO A 259 -40.84 4.01 -16.25
N SER A 260 -39.63 4.00 -16.84
CA SER A 260 -38.64 2.94 -16.58
C SER A 260 -38.18 2.96 -15.13
N LEU A 261 -37.96 4.15 -14.56
CA LEU A 261 -37.59 4.30 -13.15
C LEU A 261 -38.67 3.72 -12.21
N LEU A 262 -39.94 3.96 -12.51
CA LEU A 262 -41.06 3.48 -11.70
C LEU A 262 -41.27 1.96 -11.83
N GLU A 263 -41.06 1.39 -13.02
CA GLU A 263 -41.06 -0.07 -13.21
C GLU A 263 -39.92 -0.73 -12.42
N GLN A 264 -38.72 -0.14 -12.46
CA GLN A 264 -37.59 -0.61 -11.65
C GLN A 264 -37.92 -0.55 -10.16
N PHE A 265 -38.49 0.57 -9.68
CA PHE A 265 -38.96 0.69 -8.30
C PHE A 265 -40.01 -0.38 -7.93
N ASP A 266 -40.98 -0.66 -8.80
CA ASP A 266 -42.02 -1.66 -8.51
C ASP A 266 -41.43 -3.07 -8.41
N SER A 267 -40.42 -3.37 -9.23
CA SER A 267 -39.72 -4.66 -9.25
C SER A 267 -38.86 -4.93 -8.01
N LEU A 268 -38.50 -3.90 -7.25
CA LEU A 268 -37.70 -4.04 -6.03
C LEU A 268 -38.43 -4.89 -4.99
N LYS A 269 -37.72 -5.90 -4.47
CA LYS A 269 -38.19 -6.83 -3.44
C LYS A 269 -37.79 -6.42 -2.01
N THR A 270 -37.07 -5.31 -1.86
CA THR A 270 -36.64 -4.76 -0.56
C THR A 270 -37.73 -3.86 0.04
N LYS A 271 -37.58 -3.48 1.31
CA LYS A 271 -38.32 -2.33 1.86
C LYS A 271 -37.97 -1.09 1.01
N LYS A 272 -38.96 -0.25 0.72
CA LYS A 272 -38.83 0.86 -0.25
C LYS A 272 -39.68 2.11 0.06
N GLU A 273 -40.09 2.27 1.31
CA GLU A 273 -40.83 3.44 1.80
C GLU A 273 -39.97 4.71 1.75
N LEU A 274 -38.71 4.68 2.19
CA LEU A 274 -37.84 5.87 2.07
C LEU A 274 -37.57 6.22 0.60
N LEU A 275 -37.43 5.20 -0.25
CA LEU A 275 -37.24 5.41 -1.68
C LEU A 275 -38.50 5.98 -2.35
N LYS A 276 -39.68 5.55 -1.91
CA LYS A 276 -40.96 6.12 -2.33
C LYS A 276 -41.06 7.59 -1.97
N ASP A 277 -40.67 7.98 -0.75
CA ASP A 277 -40.66 9.39 -0.34
C ASP A 277 -39.72 10.24 -1.21
N LEU A 278 -38.56 9.70 -1.61
CA LEU A 278 -37.67 10.35 -2.57
C LEU A 278 -38.30 10.51 -3.95
N LEU A 279 -39.02 9.50 -4.44
CA LEU A 279 -39.76 9.57 -5.71
C LEU A 279 -40.89 10.60 -5.66
N LEU A 280 -41.63 10.68 -4.57
CA LEU A 280 -42.67 11.71 -4.37
C LEU A 280 -42.05 13.11 -4.38
N THR A 281 -40.88 13.27 -3.75
CA THR A 281 -40.12 14.52 -3.79
C THR A 281 -39.71 14.89 -5.22
N LEU A 282 -39.26 13.92 -6.02
CA LEU A 282 -38.97 14.13 -7.44
C LEU A 282 -40.20 14.63 -8.20
N PHE A 283 -41.36 14.01 -8.00
CA PHE A 283 -42.62 14.47 -8.61
C PHE A 283 -42.98 15.91 -8.19
N ASP A 284 -42.83 16.26 -6.92
CA ASP A 284 -43.10 17.61 -6.43
C ASP A 284 -42.17 18.64 -7.07
N VAL A 285 -40.89 18.30 -7.22
CA VAL A 285 -39.89 19.15 -7.88
C VAL A 285 -40.23 19.34 -9.36
N LEU A 286 -40.52 18.25 -10.07
CA LEU A 286 -40.91 18.31 -11.48
C LEU A 286 -42.17 19.15 -11.68
N ASN A 287 -43.19 18.95 -10.84
CA ASN A 287 -44.41 19.74 -10.89
C ASN A 287 -44.15 21.24 -10.75
N LYS A 288 -43.36 21.63 -9.74
CA LYS A 288 -42.97 23.03 -9.52
C LYS A 288 -42.15 23.57 -10.69
N ARG A 289 -41.23 22.76 -11.23
CA ARG A 289 -40.40 23.17 -12.36
C ARG A 289 -41.26 23.44 -13.59
N ILE A 290 -42.16 22.53 -13.94
CA ILE A 290 -43.09 22.67 -15.07
C ILE A 290 -43.95 23.93 -14.94
N GLU A 291 -44.42 24.26 -13.73
CA GLU A 291 -45.20 25.48 -13.48
C GLU A 291 -44.41 26.78 -13.71
N THR A 292 -43.07 26.73 -13.61
CA THR A 292 -42.21 27.90 -13.85
C THR A 292 -41.81 28.08 -15.32
N ILE A 293 -41.97 27.04 -16.13
CA ILE A 293 -41.57 27.06 -17.54
C ILE A 293 -42.66 27.74 -18.37
N LYS A 294 -42.27 28.76 -19.12
CA LYS A 294 -43.20 29.57 -19.92
C LYS A 294 -43.63 28.88 -21.22
N ASP A 295 -42.79 27.99 -21.74
CA ASP A 295 -43.03 27.25 -22.97
C ASP A 295 -42.96 25.74 -22.70
N ILE A 296 -44.12 25.15 -22.42
CA ILE A 296 -44.26 23.73 -22.07
C ILE A 296 -43.85 22.82 -23.25
N ASP A 297 -43.88 23.33 -24.49
CA ASP A 297 -43.54 22.58 -25.69
C ASP A 297 -42.05 22.18 -25.72
N SER A 298 -41.18 22.93 -25.02
CA SER A 298 -39.75 22.61 -24.86
C SER A 298 -39.48 21.28 -24.12
N ILE A 299 -40.43 20.79 -23.31
CA ILE A 299 -40.24 19.65 -22.40
C ILE A 299 -41.16 18.47 -22.75
N ARG A 300 -41.91 18.56 -23.85
CA ARG A 300 -42.81 17.49 -24.26
C ARG A 300 -42.07 16.21 -24.60
N VAL A 301 -42.53 15.09 -24.05
CA VAL A 301 -42.05 13.76 -24.39
C VAL A 301 -43.17 13.03 -25.13
N GLU A 302 -43.01 12.82 -26.44
CA GLU A 302 -44.02 12.18 -27.31
C GLU A 302 -44.30 10.70 -26.97
N THR A 303 -43.40 10.06 -26.22
CA THR A 303 -43.36 8.60 -26.02
C THR A 303 -43.74 8.13 -24.61
N LEU A 304 -44.43 8.94 -23.81
CA LEU A 304 -44.84 8.50 -22.47
C LEU A 304 -45.94 7.43 -22.52
N PRO A 305 -45.77 6.28 -21.83
CA PRO A 305 -46.79 5.25 -21.78
C PRO A 305 -48.03 5.74 -21.04
N ARG A 306 -49.19 5.61 -21.71
CA ARG A 306 -50.52 5.96 -21.16
C ARG A 306 -51.00 5.00 -20.09
N ILE A 307 -50.43 3.80 -20.01
CA ILE A 307 -50.77 2.79 -19.02
C ILE A 307 -49.46 2.34 -18.41
N LEU A 308 -49.32 2.58 -17.11
CA LEU A 308 -48.15 2.16 -16.33
C LEU A 308 -48.61 1.20 -15.23
N ASN A 309 -48.00 0.02 -15.18
CA ASN A 309 -48.34 -1.03 -14.22
C ASN A 309 -47.50 -0.87 -12.94
N ILE A 310 -47.79 0.17 -12.14
CA ILE A 310 -47.16 0.39 -10.84
C ILE A 310 -48.11 -0.09 -9.74
N SER A 311 -47.65 -0.92 -8.82
CA SER A 311 -48.46 -1.45 -7.73
C SER A 311 -48.86 -0.36 -6.71
N ASP A 312 -47.97 0.60 -6.44
CA ASP A 312 -48.24 1.71 -5.51
C ASP A 312 -49.24 2.75 -6.06
N PRO A 313 -50.37 3.00 -5.37
CA PRO A 313 -51.41 3.90 -5.85
C PRO A 313 -51.03 5.38 -5.80
N THR A 314 -50.16 5.80 -4.89
CA THR A 314 -49.75 7.20 -4.71
C THR A 314 -48.78 7.66 -5.80
N LEU A 315 -47.80 6.81 -6.13
CA LEU A 315 -46.89 7.05 -7.25
C LEU A 315 -47.64 7.01 -8.59
N ARG A 316 -48.56 6.05 -8.73
CA ARG A 316 -49.43 5.95 -9.92
C ARG A 316 -50.25 7.22 -10.14
N LYS A 317 -50.87 7.75 -9.08
CA LYS A 317 -51.61 9.02 -9.15
C LYS A 317 -50.69 10.17 -9.55
N SER A 318 -49.54 10.31 -8.88
CA SER A 318 -48.58 11.39 -9.14
C SER A 318 -48.07 11.39 -10.59
N TYR A 319 -47.85 10.20 -11.15
CA TYR A 319 -47.49 10.03 -12.57
C TYR A 319 -48.60 10.51 -13.51
N TYR A 320 -49.86 10.11 -13.27
CA TYR A 320 -50.97 10.53 -14.14
C TYR A 320 -51.31 12.01 -13.99
N ASP A 321 -51.17 12.59 -12.79
CA ASP A 321 -51.33 14.02 -12.56
C ASP A 321 -50.27 14.82 -13.33
N LEU A 322 -49.02 14.34 -13.35
CA LEU A 322 -47.94 14.91 -14.17
C LEU A 322 -48.25 14.78 -15.66
N LEU A 323 -48.70 13.60 -16.11
CA LEU A 323 -49.05 13.34 -17.51
C LEU A 323 -50.22 14.21 -17.98
N ALA A 324 -51.22 14.47 -17.13
CA ALA A 324 -52.32 15.37 -17.42
C ALA A 324 -51.85 16.81 -17.66
N LYS A 325 -50.87 17.29 -16.89
CA LYS A 325 -50.25 18.61 -17.09
C LYS A 325 -49.47 18.69 -18.41
N LEU A 326 -48.80 17.61 -18.79
CA LEU A 326 -47.97 17.55 -20.01
C LEU A 326 -48.79 17.31 -21.30
N SER A 327 -50.00 16.78 -21.20
CA SER A 327 -50.85 16.38 -22.35
C SER A 327 -51.87 17.43 -22.79
N LEU A 328 -51.88 18.61 -22.17
CA LEU A 328 -52.57 19.78 -22.71
C LEU A 328 -51.71 20.40 -23.82
N GLU A 329 -52.31 20.46 -25.02
CA GLU A 329 -51.82 20.99 -26.29
C GLU A 329 -50.97 20.04 -27.14
N ASN A 330 -51.26 20.07 -28.44
CA ASN A 330 -51.22 18.93 -29.34
C ASN A 330 -50.26 19.19 -30.52
N SER A 331 -49.59 18.11 -30.93
CA SER A 331 -49.20 17.74 -32.30
C SER A 331 -48.14 18.56 -33.07
N GLY A 332 -47.04 17.90 -33.42
CA GLY A 332 -46.09 18.36 -34.44
C GLY A 332 -44.94 17.39 -34.75
N ILE A 333 -45.18 16.49 -35.72
CA ILE A 333 -44.32 15.39 -36.22
C ILE A 333 -43.04 15.87 -36.95
N PHE A 334 -41.98 15.02 -36.97
CA PHE A 334 -40.96 14.70 -38.04
C PHE A 334 -39.50 14.86 -37.57
N GLU A 335 -38.46 14.13 -38.02
CA GLU A 335 -38.21 12.79 -38.58
C GLU A 335 -36.67 12.64 -38.70
N LYS A 336 -36.15 11.53 -38.15
CA LYS A 336 -34.99 10.68 -38.50
C LYS A 336 -33.80 11.13 -39.38
N ASP A 337 -32.63 10.76 -38.85
CA ASP A 337 -31.47 10.09 -39.51
C ASP A 337 -30.60 10.84 -40.54
N ARG A 338 -29.27 10.85 -40.30
CA ARG A 338 -28.35 9.91 -40.97
C ARG A 338 -26.91 9.99 -40.47
N THR A 339 -26.33 8.80 -40.39
CA THR A 339 -24.93 8.40 -40.28
C THR A 339 -24.07 8.86 -41.45
N GLU A 340 -22.74 8.96 -41.28
CA GLU A 340 -21.76 8.07 -41.93
C GLU A 340 -20.26 8.46 -41.73
N LYS A 341 -19.46 7.41 -41.51
CA LYS A 341 -18.13 7.08 -42.07
C LYS A 341 -16.85 7.88 -41.74
N THR A 342 -16.02 7.20 -40.94
CA THR A 342 -14.64 6.71 -41.22
C THR A 342 -13.84 7.27 -42.41
N MET A 343 -12.56 7.60 -42.18
CA MET A 343 -11.44 7.12 -43.03
C MET A 343 -10.06 7.23 -42.35
N ASN A 344 -9.25 6.19 -42.56
CA ASN A 344 -7.85 5.97 -42.17
C ASN A 344 -6.83 6.78 -43.00
N VAL A 345 -5.53 6.78 -42.61
CA VAL A 345 -4.26 6.70 -43.42
C VAL A 345 -3.03 7.03 -42.49
N PRO A 346 -1.76 6.60 -42.72
CA PRO A 346 -1.13 5.46 -42.03
C PRO A 346 0.25 5.81 -41.41
N SER A 347 1.01 4.75 -41.10
CA SER A 347 2.28 4.67 -40.35
C SER A 347 3.56 5.13 -41.06
N THR A 348 4.56 5.52 -40.27
CA THR A 348 5.99 5.34 -40.61
C THR A 348 6.79 4.97 -39.36
N THR A 349 7.51 3.85 -39.44
CA THR A 349 8.39 3.33 -38.37
C THR A 349 9.85 3.46 -38.79
N VAL A 350 10.70 3.95 -37.88
CA VAL A 350 12.16 4.09 -38.07
C VAL A 350 12.86 2.99 -37.28
N LYS A 351 13.73 2.20 -37.93
CA LYS A 351 14.50 1.09 -37.33
C LYS A 351 15.91 1.55 -36.92
N TRP A 352 16.31 1.23 -35.69
CA TRP A 352 17.68 1.35 -35.17
C TRP A 352 18.45 0.02 -35.32
N PRO A 353 19.75 0.02 -35.69
CA PRO A 353 20.52 -1.21 -35.89
C PRO A 353 21.03 -1.82 -34.57
N TRP A 354 20.74 -3.11 -34.37
CA TRP A 354 21.03 -3.91 -33.17
C TRP A 354 22.53 -4.16 -32.87
N TRP A 355 23.44 -3.80 -33.77
CA TRP A 355 24.88 -4.07 -33.60
C TRP A 355 25.56 -3.16 -32.57
N ILE A 356 24.97 -2.01 -32.26
CA ILE A 356 25.48 -1.09 -31.23
C ILE A 356 25.34 -1.71 -29.82
N VAL A 357 24.27 -2.47 -29.58
CA VAL A 357 24.05 -3.21 -28.33
C VAL A 357 24.98 -4.42 -28.25
N PHE A 358 25.27 -5.06 -29.39
CA PHE A 358 26.09 -6.28 -29.44
C PHE A 358 27.56 -6.03 -29.05
N PHE A 359 28.16 -4.92 -29.49
CA PHE A 359 29.54 -4.56 -29.11
C PHE A 359 29.67 -4.03 -27.67
N ALA A 360 28.64 -3.37 -27.15
CA ALA A 360 28.61 -2.92 -25.75
C ALA A 360 28.55 -4.10 -24.76
N VAL A 361 27.85 -5.18 -25.11
CA VAL A 361 27.74 -6.39 -24.29
C VAL A 361 29.03 -7.21 -24.30
N ALA A 362 29.76 -7.28 -25.43
CA ALA A 362 30.99 -8.06 -25.53
C ALA A 362 32.15 -7.53 -24.65
N ALA A 363 32.25 -6.21 -24.47
CA ALA A 363 33.30 -5.57 -23.66
C ALA A 363 33.15 -5.83 -22.13
N VAL A 364 31.94 -6.14 -21.67
CA VAL A 364 31.62 -6.39 -20.26
C VAL A 364 32.13 -7.75 -19.76
N PHE A 365 32.26 -8.74 -20.64
CA PHE A 365 32.55 -10.13 -20.26
C PHE A 365 34.03 -10.50 -20.28
N THR A 366 34.91 -9.72 -20.91
CA THR A 366 36.31 -10.10 -21.19
C THR A 366 37.31 -9.62 -20.13
N LEU A 367 37.06 -8.52 -19.40
CA LEU A 367 38.04 -7.91 -18.48
C LEU A 367 37.64 -8.04 -16.99
N PRO A 368 38.46 -8.67 -16.11
CA PRO A 368 38.11 -8.91 -14.70
C PRO A 368 37.86 -7.66 -13.85
N SER A 369 38.54 -6.54 -14.14
CA SER A 369 38.39 -5.28 -13.42
C SER A 369 37.14 -4.52 -13.86
N VAL A 370 36.83 -4.54 -15.16
CA VAL A 370 35.61 -3.95 -15.75
C VAL A 370 34.37 -4.73 -15.33
N ARG A 371 34.47 -6.06 -15.25
CA ARG A 371 33.39 -6.96 -14.80
C ARG A 371 32.94 -6.68 -13.36
N TYR A 372 33.86 -6.40 -12.45
CA TYR A 372 33.53 -6.05 -11.06
C TYR A 372 32.83 -4.67 -10.98
N VAL A 373 33.32 -3.68 -11.75
CA VAL A 373 32.69 -2.35 -11.83
C VAL A 373 31.31 -2.44 -12.50
N PHE A 374 31.15 -3.28 -13.52
CA PHE A 374 29.86 -3.54 -14.17
C PHE A 374 28.84 -4.17 -13.22
N TYR A 375 29.24 -5.17 -12.42
CA TYR A 375 28.35 -5.74 -11.41
C TYR A 375 28.00 -4.76 -10.30
N ARG A 376 28.90 -3.82 -9.97
CA ARG A 376 28.61 -2.71 -9.04
C ARG A 376 27.60 -1.74 -9.63
N LEU A 377 27.72 -1.40 -10.92
CA LEU A 377 26.84 -0.45 -11.62
C LEU A 377 25.41 -0.98 -11.83
N PHE A 378 25.24 -2.28 -12.08
CA PHE A 378 23.94 -2.92 -12.36
C PHE A 378 23.31 -3.66 -11.17
N GLY A 379 23.88 -3.58 -9.96
CA GLY A 379 23.27 -4.14 -8.74
C GLY A 379 23.18 -5.67 -8.68
N LEU A 380 23.95 -6.41 -9.49
CA LEU A 380 23.93 -7.89 -9.56
C LEU A 380 24.74 -8.53 -8.43
N LYS A 381 24.27 -8.36 -7.21
CA LYS A 381 24.95 -8.71 -5.95
C LYS A 381 25.30 -10.20 -5.80
N LYS A 382 24.49 -11.13 -6.33
CA LYS A 382 24.79 -12.58 -6.31
C LYS A 382 26.04 -12.96 -7.12
N LEU A 383 26.30 -12.25 -8.22
CA LEU A 383 27.50 -12.47 -9.05
C LEU A 383 28.74 -11.80 -8.45
N GLN A 384 28.56 -10.72 -7.69
CA GLN A 384 29.64 -10.09 -6.91
C GLN A 384 30.19 -11.04 -5.85
N VAL A 385 29.33 -11.73 -5.10
CA VAL A 385 29.73 -12.78 -4.14
C VAL A 385 30.60 -13.83 -4.83
N LYS A 386 30.13 -14.40 -5.95
CA LYS A 386 30.88 -15.44 -6.70
C LYS A 386 32.24 -14.93 -7.21
N SER A 387 32.32 -13.67 -7.62
CA SER A 387 33.59 -13.07 -8.05
C SER A 387 34.54 -12.79 -6.90
N LEU A 388 34.02 -12.37 -5.73
CA LEU A 388 34.82 -12.08 -4.54
C LEU A 388 35.31 -13.38 -3.89
N THR A 389 34.46 -14.40 -3.79
CA THR A 389 34.86 -15.72 -3.28
C THR A 389 35.95 -16.36 -4.16
N HIS A 390 35.87 -16.22 -5.49
CA HIS A 390 36.95 -16.66 -6.38
C HIS A 390 38.26 -15.89 -6.19
N ARG A 391 38.20 -14.60 -5.84
CA ARG A 391 39.40 -13.79 -5.54
C ARG A 391 39.97 -14.13 -4.16
N ILE A 392 39.11 -14.41 -3.18
CA ILE A 392 39.50 -14.88 -1.84
C ILE A 392 40.14 -16.27 -1.92
N GLN A 393 39.63 -17.19 -2.76
CA GLN A 393 40.27 -18.48 -3.00
C GLN A 393 41.70 -18.35 -3.54
N LYS A 394 41.98 -17.29 -4.31
CA LYS A 394 43.33 -17.01 -4.81
C LYS A 394 44.22 -16.30 -3.78
N ASN A 395 43.65 -15.43 -2.95
CA ASN A 395 44.35 -14.67 -1.92
C ASN A 395 43.54 -14.68 -0.60
N PRO A 396 43.56 -15.80 0.15
CA PRO A 396 42.68 -16.00 1.31
C PRO A 396 43.08 -15.17 2.54
N LEU A 397 44.26 -14.55 2.52
CA LEU A 397 44.76 -13.70 3.61
C LEU A 397 44.54 -12.20 3.34
N ASN A 398 43.90 -11.85 2.22
CA ASN A 398 43.65 -10.44 1.90
C ASN A 398 42.38 -9.97 2.64
N GLY A 399 42.58 -9.30 3.77
CA GLY A 399 41.49 -8.77 4.58
C GLY A 399 40.59 -7.78 3.82
N GLU A 400 41.10 -7.04 2.82
CA GLU A 400 40.31 -6.10 2.03
C GLU A 400 39.26 -6.82 1.15
N LEU A 401 39.55 -8.06 0.73
CA LEU A 401 38.59 -8.89 0.00
C LEU A 401 37.48 -9.41 0.91
N HIS A 402 37.81 -9.78 2.15
CA HIS A 402 36.83 -10.17 3.16
C HIS A 402 35.94 -8.99 3.58
N LEU A 403 36.51 -7.78 3.72
CA LEU A 403 35.75 -6.56 3.97
C LEU A 403 34.75 -6.28 2.84
N LYS A 404 35.21 -6.35 1.57
CA LYS A 404 34.35 -6.18 0.39
C LYS A 404 33.29 -7.27 0.29
N LEU A 405 33.58 -8.50 0.70
CA LEU A 405 32.59 -9.59 0.71
C LEU A 405 31.55 -9.37 1.80
N GLY A 406 31.95 -8.91 2.98
CA GLY A 406 31.05 -8.48 4.05
C GLY A 406 30.07 -7.41 3.59
N GLN A 407 30.57 -6.36 2.93
CA GLN A 407 29.75 -5.28 2.34
C GLN A 407 28.75 -5.80 1.31
N VAL A 408 29.15 -6.78 0.49
CA VAL A 408 28.25 -7.39 -0.50
C VAL A 408 27.19 -8.26 0.17
N TYR A 409 27.54 -9.03 1.21
CA TYR A 409 26.56 -9.80 1.99
C TYR A 409 25.57 -8.91 2.75
N GLU A 410 26.04 -7.79 3.29
CA GLU A 410 25.21 -6.75 3.89
C GLU A 410 24.21 -6.21 2.87
N SER A 411 24.69 -5.85 1.67
CA SER A 411 23.82 -5.37 0.59
C SER A 411 22.81 -6.42 0.11
N LEU A 412 23.02 -7.70 0.39
CA LEU A 412 22.13 -8.83 0.06
C LEU A 412 21.14 -9.18 1.19
N GLY A 413 21.20 -8.49 2.33
CA GLY A 413 20.40 -8.81 3.51
C GLY A 413 20.85 -10.10 4.24
N LYS A 414 22.07 -10.59 3.95
CA LYS A 414 22.68 -11.77 4.57
C LYS A 414 23.61 -11.36 5.72
N TYR A 415 23.02 -10.83 6.78
CA TYR A 415 23.78 -10.17 7.85
C TYR A 415 24.70 -11.13 8.64
N GLU A 416 24.30 -12.38 8.83
CA GLU A 416 25.16 -13.37 9.51
C GLU A 416 26.43 -13.68 8.70
N ASP A 417 26.30 -13.79 7.37
CA ASP A 417 27.44 -13.93 6.47
C ASP A 417 28.30 -12.65 6.49
N ALA A 418 27.67 -11.47 6.50
CA ALA A 418 28.38 -10.19 6.53
C ALA A 418 29.24 -10.01 7.79
N VAL A 419 28.66 -10.26 8.96
CA VAL A 419 29.36 -10.16 10.26
C VAL A 419 30.50 -11.16 10.34
N ARG A 420 30.32 -12.39 9.85
CA ARG A 420 31.40 -13.38 9.75
C ARG A 420 32.55 -12.87 8.90
N GLU A 421 32.27 -12.36 7.70
CA GLU A 421 33.31 -11.85 6.80
C GLU A 421 34.01 -10.59 7.33
N TYR A 422 33.29 -9.70 8.01
CA TYR A 422 33.89 -8.57 8.71
C TYR A 422 34.84 -9.01 9.83
N SER A 423 34.45 -10.02 10.62
CA SER A 423 35.31 -10.56 11.68
C SER A 423 36.59 -11.22 11.11
N LEU A 424 36.51 -11.84 9.94
CA LEU A 424 37.65 -12.42 9.23
C LEU A 424 38.55 -11.34 8.62
N ALA A 425 37.97 -10.29 8.03
CA ALA A 425 38.70 -9.17 7.49
C ALA A 425 39.62 -8.53 8.53
N VAL A 426 39.09 -8.29 9.73
CA VAL A 426 39.84 -7.71 10.86
C VAL A 426 40.98 -8.63 11.29
N LYS A 427 40.72 -9.93 11.49
CA LYS A 427 41.75 -10.92 11.86
C LYS A 427 42.90 -10.99 10.86
N LEU A 428 42.62 -10.79 9.58
CA LEU A 428 43.61 -10.87 8.51
C LEU A 428 44.39 -9.56 8.34
N MET A 429 43.73 -8.41 8.48
CA MET A 429 44.40 -7.10 8.47
C MET A 429 45.28 -6.86 9.70
N GLU A 430 44.91 -7.42 10.86
CA GLU A 430 45.71 -7.37 12.09
C GLU A 430 46.98 -8.25 12.01
N LYS A 431 46.98 -9.27 11.13
CA LYS A 431 48.07 -10.26 11.00
C LYS A 431 49.07 -9.95 9.88
N THR A 432 48.80 -8.98 9.01
CA THR A 432 49.75 -8.50 8.00
C THR A 432 50.64 -7.41 8.59
N PRO A 433 51.93 -7.66 8.91
CA PRO A 433 52.86 -6.57 9.14
C PRO A 433 53.05 -5.78 7.84
N VAL A 434 53.18 -4.47 7.98
CA VAL A 434 53.55 -3.55 6.90
C VAL A 434 54.98 -3.89 6.46
N ASP A 435 55.14 -4.83 5.53
CA ASP A 435 56.43 -5.03 4.85
C ASP A 435 56.53 -4.04 3.69
N ASN A 436 57.32 -2.99 3.96
CA ASN A 436 57.95 -2.14 2.96
C ASN A 436 58.72 -3.01 1.96
N GLU A 437 58.40 -2.91 0.67
CA GLU A 437 59.42 -2.91 -0.40
C GLU A 437 58.83 -2.37 -1.72
N HIS A 438 58.67 -1.04 -1.76
CA HIS A 438 59.03 -0.28 -2.96
C HIS A 438 60.34 0.43 -2.64
N MET A 439 61.47 -0.21 -2.94
CA MET A 439 62.74 0.51 -3.12
C MET A 439 63.32 0.18 -4.51
N PRO A 440 63.81 1.19 -5.25
CA PRO A 440 64.27 1.02 -6.62
C PRO A 440 65.67 0.38 -6.64
N LYS A 441 65.89 -0.46 -7.66
CA LYS A 441 67.19 -1.08 -7.96
C LYS A 441 68.29 -0.03 -8.09
N THR A 442 69.24 -0.01 -7.16
CA THR A 442 70.51 0.71 -7.34
C THR A 442 71.45 -0.08 -8.25
N ARG A 443 71.94 0.66 -9.24
CA ARG A 443 72.78 0.26 -10.36
C ARG A 443 74.17 -0.12 -9.84
N LYS A 444 74.60 -1.37 -10.09
CA LYS A 444 76.02 -1.74 -10.00
C LYS A 444 76.78 -0.91 -11.04
N THR A 445 77.66 -0.02 -10.60
CA THR A 445 78.79 0.44 -11.41
C THR A 445 80.03 -0.24 -10.86
N GLY A 446 80.50 -1.25 -11.58
CA GLY A 446 81.89 -1.66 -11.53
C GLY A 446 82.59 -0.94 -12.67
N VAL A 447 83.63 -0.17 -12.36
CA VAL A 447 84.73 0.11 -13.28
C VAL A 447 86.01 0.04 -12.45
N SER A 448 86.88 -0.85 -12.92
CA SER A 448 88.30 -1.00 -12.64
C SER A 448 89.11 0.28 -12.77
#